data_AF-A0A957E4A6-F1
#
_entry.id   AF-A0A957E4A6-F1
#
_cell.length_a   1.000
_cell.length_b   1.000
_cell.length_c   1.000
_cell.angle_alpha   90.00
_cell.angle_beta   90.00
_cell.angle_gamma   90.00
#
_symmetry.space_group_name_H-M   'P 1'
#
loop_
_entity.id
_entity.type
_entity.pdbx_description
1 polymer ?
#
loop_
_entity_poly.entity_id
_entity_poly.type
_entity_poly.pdbx_seq_one_letter_code
_entity_poly.pdbx_strand_id
1 'polypeptide(L)'
;AQAGMIDAASRLDAGEEVTFGAAISAGWRRLMGMVGLDLVIAAIFIVFGIVMALLIMLMAGVGAFSAFESGDPEAFSAIMGSISIVLLCICCLACLFIPIAILIGVVKTFAQRALVLENKGVFAAFSRGWQVIKANAGPIIILLIIFLMLGLLVGAVTLVVFIPVIAISFGPLALRFFGAESLQFIDFLMVCGGILFMWLIGALIRAVLTSFSSTVYTLAYQEFTNKSLDEKAAA
;
A
#
# COMPACT_ATOMS: atom_id res chain seq x y z
N ALA A 1 16.65 1.37 -3.43
CA ALA A 1 16.24 2.30 -4.51
C ALA A 1 15.63 3.58 -3.97
N GLN A 2 14.57 3.52 -3.13
CA GLN A 2 13.85 4.70 -2.64
C GLN A 2 14.72 5.73 -1.88
N ALA A 3 15.63 5.27 -1.02
CA ALA A 3 16.61 6.13 -0.32
C ALA A 3 17.48 6.96 -1.27
N GLY A 4 18.02 6.33 -2.31
CA GLY A 4 18.91 7.00 -3.27
C GLY A 4 18.15 8.01 -4.15
N MET A 5 16.89 7.74 -4.47
CA MET A 5 16.05 8.68 -5.21
C MET A 5 15.69 9.92 -4.38
N ILE A 6 15.39 9.75 -3.08
CA ILE A 6 15.10 10.88 -2.17
C ILE A 6 16.34 11.77 -2.02
N ASP A 7 17.52 11.16 -1.80
CA ASP A 7 18.79 11.88 -1.67
C ASP A 7 19.17 12.60 -2.98
N ALA A 8 19.07 11.93 -4.12
CA ALA A 8 19.35 12.53 -5.42
C ALA A 8 18.40 13.68 -5.77
N ALA A 9 17.10 13.54 -5.51
CA ALA A 9 16.13 14.60 -5.75
C ALA A 9 16.42 15.86 -4.93
N SER A 10 16.77 15.69 -3.64
CA SER A 10 17.13 16.83 -2.77
C SER A 10 18.40 17.54 -3.22
N ARG A 11 19.38 16.80 -3.75
CA ARG A 11 20.66 17.37 -4.21
C ARG A 11 20.53 18.07 -5.56
N LEU A 12 19.73 17.52 -6.47
CA LEU A 12 19.39 18.17 -7.73
C LEU A 12 18.61 19.47 -7.52
N ASP A 13 17.69 19.51 -6.56
CA ASP A 13 16.95 20.72 -6.19
C ASP A 13 17.86 21.80 -5.58
N ALA A 14 18.91 21.39 -4.86
CA ALA A 14 19.97 22.27 -4.36
C ALA A 14 20.98 22.72 -5.44
N GLY A 15 20.81 22.29 -6.70
CA GLY A 15 21.70 22.65 -7.81
C GLY A 15 22.99 21.82 -7.88
N GLU A 16 23.10 20.71 -7.15
CA GLU A 16 24.27 19.83 -7.20
C GLU A 16 24.18 18.81 -8.36
N GLU A 17 25.31 18.49 -8.98
CA GLU A 17 25.41 17.38 -9.92
C GLU A 17 25.45 16.04 -9.17
N VAL A 18 24.52 15.15 -9.51
CA VAL A 18 24.41 13.82 -8.89
C VAL A 18 24.74 12.73 -9.90
N THR A 19 25.79 11.96 -9.64
CA THR A 19 26.14 10.78 -10.45
C THR A 19 25.37 9.54 -9.96
N PHE A 20 25.10 8.61 -10.89
CA PHE A 20 24.32 7.40 -10.60
C PHE A 20 24.95 6.53 -9.50
N GLY A 21 26.30 6.44 -9.47
CA GLY A 21 27.03 5.70 -8.43
C GLY A 21 26.96 6.36 -7.05
N ALA A 22 26.99 7.68 -6.98
CA ALA A 22 26.81 8.42 -5.73
C ALA A 22 25.41 8.20 -5.14
N ALA A 23 24.37 8.24 -5.98
CA ALA A 23 22.99 7.97 -5.54
C ALA A 23 22.79 6.54 -5.03
N ILE A 24 23.41 5.54 -5.67
CA ILE A 24 23.32 4.13 -5.24
C ILE A 24 24.02 3.90 -3.89
N SER A 25 25.24 4.42 -3.73
CA SER A 25 26.01 4.24 -2.49
C SER A 25 25.38 4.97 -1.30
N ALA A 26 24.85 6.17 -1.51
CA ALA A 26 24.06 6.89 -0.51
C ALA A 26 22.81 6.10 -0.10
N GLY A 27 22.11 5.53 -1.07
CA GLY A 27 20.97 4.65 -0.82
C GLY A 27 21.33 3.40 -0.02
N TRP A 28 22.51 2.82 -0.25
CA TRP A 28 22.98 1.62 0.46
C TRP A 28 23.35 1.89 1.92
N ARG A 29 23.95 3.04 2.20
CA ARG A 29 24.36 3.41 3.57
C ARG A 29 23.15 3.68 4.47
N ARG A 30 22.02 4.12 3.91
CA ARG A 30 20.77 4.43 4.64
C ARG A 30 19.74 3.29 4.64
N LEU A 31 20.03 2.19 3.96
CA LEU A 31 19.13 1.04 3.86
C LEU A 31 18.76 0.47 5.24
N MET A 32 19.71 0.35 6.15
CA MET A 32 19.48 -0.23 7.48
C MET A 32 18.48 0.58 8.31
N GLY A 33 18.52 1.91 8.24
CA GLY A 33 17.55 2.75 8.93
C GLY A 33 16.14 2.64 8.34
N MET A 34 16.04 2.55 7.01
CA MET A 34 14.75 2.32 6.34
C MET A 34 14.16 0.95 6.64
N VAL A 35 14.98 -0.10 6.60
CA VAL A 35 14.55 -1.46 6.97
C VAL A 35 14.10 -1.50 8.42
N GLY A 36 14.81 -0.82 9.34
CA GLY A 36 14.40 -0.71 10.74
C GLY A 36 13.03 -0.04 10.90
N LEU A 37 12.78 1.07 10.21
CA LEU A 37 11.47 1.73 10.22
C LEU A 37 10.37 0.85 9.62
N ASP A 38 10.65 0.22 8.47
CA ASP A 38 9.71 -0.67 7.80
C ASP A 38 9.40 -1.90 8.64
N LEU A 39 10.38 -2.45 9.37
CA LEU A 39 10.21 -3.56 10.30
C LEU A 39 9.34 -3.17 11.49
N VAL A 40 9.55 -2.00 12.09
CA VAL A 40 8.73 -1.51 13.21
C VAL A 40 7.28 -1.34 12.76
N ILE A 41 7.06 -0.75 11.58
CA ILE A 41 5.72 -0.60 11.03
C ILE A 41 5.13 -1.97 10.71
N ALA A 42 5.87 -2.85 10.04
CA ALA A 42 5.42 -4.20 9.72
C ALA A 42 5.07 -5.01 10.96
N ALA A 43 5.83 -4.87 12.05
CA ALA A 43 5.53 -5.54 13.32
C ALA A 43 4.15 -5.16 13.86
N ILE A 44 3.76 -3.88 13.76
CA ILE A 44 2.41 -3.42 14.17
C ILE A 44 1.32 -4.11 13.32
N PHE A 45 1.51 -4.16 12.00
CA PHE A 45 0.58 -4.85 11.08
C PHE A 45 0.53 -6.36 11.33
N ILE A 46 1.67 -6.99 11.64
CA ILE A 46 1.76 -8.42 11.95
C ILE A 46 1.03 -8.73 13.25
N VAL A 47 1.27 -7.97 14.32
CA VAL A 47 0.59 -8.16 15.61
C VAL A 47 -0.91 -8.00 15.43
N PHE A 48 -1.36 -6.96 14.71
CA PHE A 48 -2.76 -6.77 14.41
C PHE A 48 -3.34 -7.93 13.58
N GLY A 49 -2.62 -8.40 12.56
CA GLY A 49 -3.00 -9.54 11.73
C GLY A 49 -3.11 -10.84 12.52
N ILE A 50 -2.21 -11.09 13.47
CA ILE A 50 -2.25 -12.24 14.37
C ILE A 50 -3.47 -12.15 15.28
N VAL A 51 -3.70 -10.99 15.92
CA VAL A 51 -4.88 -10.77 16.76
C VAL A 51 -6.16 -11.01 15.95
N MET A 52 -6.21 -10.53 14.71
CA MET A 52 -7.33 -10.76 13.81
C MET A 52 -7.53 -12.22 13.45
N ALA A 53 -6.46 -12.92 13.08
CA ALA A 53 -6.53 -14.34 12.78
C ALA A 53 -7.01 -15.16 14.00
N LEU A 54 -6.55 -14.81 15.20
CA LEU A 54 -6.99 -15.43 16.46
C LEU A 54 -8.47 -15.14 16.75
N LEU A 55 -8.94 -13.91 16.55
CA LEU A 55 -10.35 -13.56 16.73
C LEU A 55 -11.25 -14.31 15.75
N ILE A 56 -10.85 -14.40 14.47
CA ILE A 56 -11.57 -15.17 13.46
C ILE A 56 -11.58 -16.65 13.82
N MET A 57 -10.43 -17.20 14.23
CA MET A 57 -10.30 -18.60 14.63
C MET A 57 -11.12 -18.91 15.88
N LEU A 58 -11.23 -17.98 16.83
CA LEU A 58 -12.09 -18.12 18.00
C LEU A 58 -13.58 -18.14 17.60
N MET A 59 -14.01 -17.17 16.79
CA MET A 59 -15.41 -17.03 16.38
C MET A 59 -15.86 -18.17 15.47
N ALA A 60 -15.04 -18.56 14.49
CA ALA A 60 -15.31 -19.68 13.60
C ALA A 60 -15.11 -21.03 14.30
N GLY A 61 -14.12 -21.12 15.19
CA GLY A 61 -13.79 -22.33 15.96
C GLY A 61 -14.89 -22.72 16.94
N VAL A 62 -15.53 -21.75 17.61
CA VAL A 62 -16.67 -22.01 18.48
C VAL A 62 -17.85 -22.61 17.70
N GLY A 63 -18.17 -22.05 16.52
CA GLY A 63 -19.26 -22.56 15.67
C GLY A 63 -18.95 -23.90 15.01
N ALA A 64 -17.70 -24.10 14.57
CA ALA A 64 -17.26 -25.37 13.96
C ALA A 64 -17.15 -26.50 14.98
N PHE A 65 -16.65 -26.21 16.19
CA PHE A 65 -16.53 -27.19 17.27
C PHE A 65 -17.91 -27.67 17.75
N SER A 66 -18.87 -26.75 17.96
CA SER A 66 -20.25 -27.12 18.32
C SER A 66 -20.96 -27.94 17.24
N ALA A 67 -20.64 -27.71 15.97
CA ALA A 67 -21.22 -28.46 14.86
C ALA A 67 -20.59 -29.85 14.67
N PHE A 68 -19.30 -30.00 15.00
CA PHE A 68 -18.61 -31.28 14.95
C PHE A 68 -19.06 -32.23 16.07
N GLU A 69 -19.39 -31.69 17.25
CA GLU A 69 -19.85 -32.47 18.39
C GLU A 69 -21.31 -32.96 18.26
N SER A 70 -22.17 -32.17 17.61
CA SER A 70 -23.60 -32.48 17.50
C SER A 70 -23.94 -33.49 16.40
N GLY A 71 -23.10 -33.65 15.37
CA GLY A 71 -23.32 -34.62 14.28
C GLY A 71 -24.58 -34.39 13.43
N ASP A 72 -25.32 -33.30 13.69
CA ASP A 72 -26.61 -33.01 13.07
C ASP A 72 -26.46 -32.23 11.76
N PRO A 73 -27.22 -32.58 10.69
CA PRO A 73 -27.24 -31.84 9.43
C PRO A 73 -27.65 -30.37 9.58
N GLU A 74 -28.43 -30.03 10.61
CA GLU A 74 -28.83 -28.65 10.92
C GLU A 74 -27.65 -27.81 11.45
N ALA A 75 -26.63 -28.44 12.04
CA ALA A 75 -25.43 -27.76 12.52
C ALA A 75 -24.58 -27.17 11.36
N PHE A 76 -24.69 -27.75 10.15
CA PHE A 76 -24.06 -27.21 8.95
C PHE A 76 -24.67 -25.84 8.55
N SER A 77 -25.96 -25.63 8.83
CA SER A 77 -26.61 -24.33 8.59
C SER A 77 -26.17 -23.26 9.59
N ALA A 78 -25.86 -23.65 10.83
CA ALA A 78 -25.28 -22.76 11.84
C ALA A 78 -23.85 -22.32 11.47
N ILE A 79 -23.08 -23.17 10.78
CA ILE A 79 -21.78 -22.79 10.20
C ILE A 79 -21.97 -21.72 9.12
N MET A 80 -22.95 -21.86 8.22
CA MET A 80 -23.25 -20.83 7.21
C MET A 80 -23.69 -19.50 7.82
N GLY A 81 -24.45 -19.53 8.93
CA GLY A 81 -24.82 -18.33 9.69
C GLY A 81 -23.65 -17.65 10.40
N SER A 82 -22.69 -18.43 10.92
CA SER A 82 -21.49 -17.87 11.55
C SER A 82 -20.54 -17.22 10.55
N ILE A 83 -20.48 -17.71 9.30
CA ILE A 83 -19.71 -17.07 8.21
C ILE A 83 -20.22 -15.65 7.94
N SER A 84 -21.54 -15.41 7.94
CA SER A 84 -22.09 -14.07 7.74
C SER A 84 -21.69 -13.08 8.85
N ILE A 85 -21.65 -13.53 10.11
CA ILE A 85 -21.24 -12.71 11.25
C ILE A 85 -19.74 -12.41 11.19
N VAL A 86 -18.92 -13.42 10.86
CA VAL A 86 -17.47 -13.24 10.68
C VAL A 86 -17.19 -12.27 9.54
N LEU A 87 -17.89 -12.38 8.41
CA LEU A 87 -17.73 -11.48 7.27
C LEU A 87 -18.12 -10.03 7.61
N LEU A 88 -19.22 -9.84 8.35
CA LEU A 88 -19.63 -8.52 8.84
C LEU A 88 -18.58 -7.91 9.78
N CYS A 89 -18.05 -8.70 10.72
CA CYS A 89 -16.98 -8.26 11.62
C CYS A 89 -15.71 -7.88 10.86
N ILE A 90 -15.28 -8.68 9.89
CA ILE A 90 -14.13 -8.37 9.03
C ILE A 90 -14.38 -7.09 8.25
N CYS A 91 -15.59 -6.89 7.71
CA CYS A 91 -15.95 -5.68 6.97
C CYS A 91 -15.88 -4.43 7.86
N CYS A 92 -16.52 -4.45 9.03
CA CYS A 92 -16.47 -3.34 9.98
C CYS A 92 -15.03 -3.00 10.41
N LEU A 93 -14.21 -4.02 10.68
CA LEU A 93 -12.83 -3.79 11.10
C LEU A 93 -11.94 -3.34 9.95
N ALA A 94 -12.13 -3.87 8.74
CA ALA A 94 -11.43 -3.40 7.54
C ALA A 94 -11.74 -1.92 7.27
N CYS A 95 -13.01 -1.49 7.43
CA CYS A 95 -13.41 -0.10 7.30
C CYS A 95 -12.69 0.83 8.29
N LEU A 96 -12.42 0.38 9.52
CA LEU A 96 -11.62 1.13 10.49
C LEU A 96 -10.12 1.07 10.17
N PHE A 97 -9.66 -0.04 9.62
CA PHE A 97 -8.25 -0.27 9.34
C PHE A 97 -7.73 0.54 8.14
N ILE A 98 -8.56 0.70 7.10
CA ILE A 98 -8.22 1.47 5.91
C ILE A 98 -7.75 2.90 6.25
N PRO A 99 -8.49 3.74 6.99
CA PRO A 99 -8.05 5.09 7.32
C PRO A 99 -6.79 5.09 8.20
N ILE A 100 -6.65 4.13 9.11
CA ILE A 100 -5.45 3.97 9.94
C ILE A 100 -4.24 3.64 9.05
N ALA A 101 -4.39 2.72 8.10
CA ALA A 101 -3.34 2.32 7.18
C ALA A 101 -2.91 3.48 6.28
N ILE A 102 -3.87 4.28 5.79
CA ILE A 102 -3.58 5.51 5.02
C ILE A 102 -2.75 6.47 5.88
N LEU A 103 -3.20 6.75 7.11
CA LEU A 103 -2.52 7.67 8.02
C LEU A 103 -1.11 7.19 8.37
N ILE A 104 -0.92 5.90 8.68
CA ILE A 104 0.40 5.30 8.89
C ILE A 104 1.25 5.40 7.62
N GLY A 105 0.68 5.22 6.43
CA GLY A 105 1.38 5.37 5.15
C GLY A 105 1.92 6.79 4.95
N VAL A 106 1.12 7.81 5.30
CA VAL A 106 1.55 9.22 5.25
C VAL A 106 2.64 9.50 6.28
N VAL A 107 2.46 9.03 7.53
CA VAL A 107 3.47 9.16 8.59
C VAL A 107 4.78 8.50 8.17
N LYS A 108 4.71 7.27 7.63
CA LYS A 108 5.87 6.53 7.12
C LYS A 108 6.60 7.33 6.06
N THR A 109 5.86 7.93 5.14
CA THR A 109 6.42 8.75 4.06
C THR A 109 7.26 9.87 4.66
N PHE A 110 6.71 10.68 5.56
CA PHE A 110 7.45 11.78 6.20
C PHE A 110 8.55 11.30 7.15
N ALA A 111 8.35 10.22 7.90
CA ALA A 111 9.35 9.64 8.78
C ALA A 111 10.59 9.15 8.01
N GLN A 112 10.41 8.52 6.84
CA GLN A 112 11.53 8.15 5.97
C GLN A 112 12.34 9.37 5.53
N ARG A 113 11.69 10.52 5.24
CA ARG A 113 12.40 11.76 4.87
C ARG A 113 13.12 12.35 6.08
N ALA A 114 12.50 12.39 7.25
CA ALA A 114 13.17 12.83 8.49
C ALA A 114 14.40 11.95 8.84
N LEU A 115 14.32 10.65 8.61
CA LEU A 115 15.44 9.73 8.83
C LEU A 115 16.59 10.00 7.84
N VAL A 116 16.25 10.26 6.57
CA VAL A 116 17.23 10.46 5.49
C VAL A 116 17.86 11.86 5.51
N LEU A 117 17.06 12.90 5.79
CA LEU A 117 17.48 14.30 5.73
C LEU A 117 17.98 14.82 7.08
N GLU A 118 17.35 14.43 8.18
CA GLU A 118 17.70 14.92 9.53
C GLU A 118 18.59 13.92 10.32
N ASN A 119 18.99 12.79 9.72
CA ASN A 119 19.76 11.71 10.35
C ASN A 119 19.22 11.26 11.72
N LYS A 120 17.89 11.33 11.92
CA LYS A 120 17.25 10.93 13.18
C LYS A 120 17.12 9.40 13.28
N GLY A 121 17.20 8.87 14.50
CA GLY A 121 16.88 7.46 14.78
C GLY A 121 15.42 7.11 14.50
N VAL A 122 15.11 5.82 14.30
CA VAL A 122 13.80 5.32 13.84
C VAL A 122 12.61 5.90 14.63
N PHE A 123 12.67 5.85 15.96
CA PHE A 123 11.59 6.37 16.82
C PHE A 123 11.46 7.90 16.78
N ALA A 124 12.59 8.61 16.68
CA ALA A 124 12.61 10.07 16.58
C ALA A 124 12.14 10.56 15.20
N ALA A 125 12.39 9.78 14.15
CA ALA A 125 11.88 10.05 12.81
C ALA A 125 10.36 9.88 12.74
N PHE A 126 9.81 8.86 13.42
CA PHE A 126 8.35 8.66 13.50
C PHE A 126 7.65 9.79 14.26
N SER A 127 8.17 10.19 15.41
CA SER A 127 7.59 11.29 16.20
C SER A 127 7.68 12.62 15.44
N ARG A 128 8.76 12.86 14.69
CA ARG A 128 8.90 14.03 13.82
C ARG A 128 7.88 14.03 12.68
N GLY A 129 7.72 12.90 11.97
CA GLY A 129 6.70 12.75 10.93
C GLY A 129 5.29 13.03 11.46
N TRP A 130 4.98 12.56 12.66
CA TRP A 130 3.71 12.85 13.33
C TRP A 130 3.52 14.33 13.68
N GLN A 131 4.57 15.00 14.17
CA GLN A 131 4.53 16.45 14.45
C GLN A 131 4.29 17.27 13.20
N VAL A 132 4.96 16.95 12.09
CA VAL A 132 4.78 17.65 10.81
C VAL A 132 3.34 17.50 10.31
N ILE A 133 2.76 16.30 10.43
CA ILE A 133 1.36 16.07 10.04
C ILE A 133 0.40 16.91 10.86
N LYS A 134 0.56 16.93 12.18
CA LYS A 134 -0.32 17.72 13.06
C LYS A 134 -0.17 19.23 12.82
N ALA A 135 1.04 19.71 12.55
CA ALA A 135 1.30 21.12 12.28
C ALA A 135 0.77 21.57 10.90
N ASN A 136 0.72 20.67 9.91
CA ASN A 136 0.37 20.98 8.53
C ASN A 136 -0.81 20.15 8.01
N ALA A 137 -1.80 19.87 8.87
CA ALA A 137 -2.93 19.00 8.51
C ALA A 137 -3.72 19.50 7.29
N GLY A 138 -3.97 20.81 7.18
CA GLY A 138 -4.69 21.41 6.05
C GLY A 138 -4.00 21.18 4.69
N PRO A 139 -2.76 21.65 4.51
CA PRO A 139 -1.99 21.39 3.28
C PRO A 139 -1.83 19.90 2.96
N ILE A 140 -1.65 19.05 3.97
CA ILE A 140 -1.52 17.59 3.77
C ILE A 140 -2.83 16.98 3.27
N ILE A 141 -3.99 17.44 3.75
CA ILE A 141 -5.29 16.98 3.25
C ILE A 141 -5.45 17.36 1.76
N ILE A 142 -5.06 18.56 1.36
CA ILE A 142 -5.09 18.98 -0.04
C ILE A 142 -4.20 18.06 -0.89
N LEU A 143 -2.98 17.80 -0.42
CA LEU A 143 -2.05 16.88 -1.08
C LEU A 143 -2.65 15.48 -1.23
N LEU A 144 -3.31 14.96 -0.18
CA LEU A 144 -4.00 13.67 -0.22
C LEU A 144 -5.15 13.65 -1.23
N ILE A 145 -5.94 14.72 -1.32
CA ILE A 145 -7.04 14.82 -2.30
C ILE A 145 -6.49 14.83 -3.73
N ILE A 146 -5.39 15.53 -3.99
CA ILE A 146 -4.73 15.56 -5.30
C ILE A 146 -4.27 14.14 -5.68
N PHE A 147 -3.59 13.44 -4.76
CA PHE A 147 -3.15 12.06 -5.01
C PHE A 147 -4.32 11.09 -5.17
N LEU A 148 -5.41 11.27 -4.43
CA LEU A 148 -6.63 10.48 -4.59
C LEU A 148 -7.21 10.66 -5.99
N MET A 149 -7.32 11.89 -6.48
CA MET A 149 -7.83 12.20 -7.82
C MET A 149 -6.91 11.66 -8.91
N LEU A 150 -5.59 11.81 -8.74
CA LEU A 150 -4.60 11.25 -9.66
C LEU A 150 -4.69 9.72 -9.71
N GLY A 151 -4.81 9.07 -8.55
CA GLY A 151 -4.98 7.62 -8.44
C GLY A 151 -6.26 7.14 -9.10
N LEU A 152 -7.38 7.84 -8.91
CA LEU A 152 -8.66 7.54 -9.55
C LEU A 152 -8.55 7.67 -11.07
N LEU A 153 -7.97 8.76 -11.57
CA LEU A 153 -7.79 9.02 -12.99
C LEU A 153 -6.95 7.91 -13.65
N VAL A 154 -5.81 7.58 -13.06
CA VAL A 154 -4.91 6.55 -13.60
C VAL A 154 -5.56 5.17 -13.50
N GLY A 155 -6.26 4.89 -12.42
CA GLY A 155 -7.05 3.66 -12.25
C GLY A 155 -8.11 3.52 -13.34
N ALA A 156 -8.87 4.57 -13.61
CA ALA A 156 -9.89 4.59 -14.65
C ALA A 156 -9.29 4.35 -16.04
N VAL A 157 -8.21 5.05 -16.40
CA VAL A 157 -7.51 4.86 -17.68
C VAL A 157 -6.97 3.43 -17.80
N THR A 158 -6.35 2.91 -16.73
CA THR A 158 -5.84 1.53 -16.70
C THR A 158 -6.95 0.52 -16.93
N LEU A 159 -8.11 0.73 -16.30
CA LEU A 159 -9.28 -0.14 -16.43
C LEU A 159 -9.81 -0.15 -17.86
N VAL A 160 -9.93 1.01 -18.52
CA VAL A 160 -10.34 1.10 -19.93
C VAL A 160 -9.40 0.32 -20.85
N VAL A 161 -8.08 0.38 -20.61
CA VAL A 161 -7.09 -0.37 -21.39
C VAL A 161 -7.14 -1.87 -21.08
N PHE A 162 -7.43 -2.25 -19.83
CA PHE A 162 -7.37 -3.65 -19.40
C PHE A 162 -8.66 -4.41 -19.72
N ILE A 163 -9.84 -3.78 -19.77
CA ILE A 163 -11.10 -4.43 -20.17
C ILE A 163 -10.96 -5.26 -21.46
N PRO A 164 -10.49 -4.72 -22.60
CA PRO A 164 -10.41 -5.51 -23.83
C PRO A 164 -9.41 -6.65 -23.71
N VAL A 165 -8.30 -6.46 -22.99
CA VAL A 165 -7.31 -7.52 -22.75
C VAL A 165 -7.93 -8.63 -21.90
N ILE A 166 -8.69 -8.29 -20.86
CA ILE A 166 -9.42 -9.25 -20.02
C ILE A 166 -10.43 -10.00 -20.88
N ALA A 167 -11.23 -9.30 -21.69
CA ALA A 167 -12.25 -9.91 -22.53
C ALA A 167 -11.65 -10.90 -23.55
N ILE A 168 -10.54 -10.55 -24.19
CA ILE A 168 -9.85 -11.43 -25.16
C ILE A 168 -9.19 -12.61 -24.45
N SER A 169 -8.58 -12.40 -23.28
CA SER A 169 -7.79 -13.43 -22.60
C SER A 169 -8.65 -14.40 -21.78
N PHE A 170 -9.70 -13.91 -21.13
CA PHE A 170 -10.58 -14.69 -20.25
C PHE A 170 -11.94 -15.01 -20.86
N GLY A 171 -12.36 -14.32 -21.92
CA GLY A 171 -13.65 -14.55 -22.58
C GLY A 171 -13.81 -15.98 -23.11
N PRO A 172 -12.87 -16.50 -23.93
CA PRO A 172 -12.94 -17.87 -24.44
C PRO A 172 -12.93 -18.91 -23.31
N LEU A 173 -12.10 -18.69 -22.28
CA LEU A 173 -12.03 -19.54 -21.10
C LEU A 173 -13.38 -19.61 -20.39
N ALA A 174 -14.01 -18.45 -20.14
CA ALA A 174 -15.30 -18.39 -19.45
C ALA A 174 -16.40 -19.10 -20.25
N LEU A 175 -16.50 -18.85 -21.56
CA LEU A 175 -17.50 -19.49 -22.42
C LEU A 175 -17.36 -21.02 -22.43
N ARG A 176 -16.13 -21.54 -22.54
CA ARG A 176 -15.88 -22.99 -22.55
C ARG A 176 -16.10 -23.63 -21.19
N PHE A 177 -15.68 -22.96 -20.12
CA PHE A 177 -15.87 -23.44 -18.76
C PHE A 177 -17.36 -23.55 -18.39
N PHE A 178 -18.17 -22.52 -18.71
CA PHE A 178 -19.61 -22.55 -18.47
C PHE A 178 -20.39 -23.40 -19.49
N GLY A 179 -19.87 -23.56 -20.70
CA GLY A 179 -20.43 -24.42 -21.75
C GLY A 179 -20.14 -25.90 -21.58
N ALA A 180 -19.40 -26.30 -20.52
CA ALA A 180 -18.93 -27.66 -20.29
C ALA A 180 -18.12 -28.25 -21.46
N GLU A 181 -17.42 -27.40 -22.20
CA GLU A 181 -16.50 -27.82 -23.26
C GLU A 181 -15.11 -28.14 -22.70
N SER A 182 -14.36 -29.01 -23.39
CA SER A 182 -12.99 -29.30 -23.00
C SER A 182 -12.09 -28.09 -23.21
N LEU A 183 -11.37 -27.66 -22.16
CA LEU A 183 -10.37 -26.61 -22.24
C LEU A 183 -9.22 -27.05 -23.15
N GLN A 184 -8.84 -26.17 -24.09
CA GLN A 184 -7.76 -26.42 -25.01
C GLN A 184 -6.47 -25.72 -24.56
N PHE A 185 -5.33 -26.20 -25.04
CA PHE A 185 -4.03 -25.59 -24.76
C PHE A 185 -3.96 -24.09 -25.13
N ILE A 186 -4.67 -23.69 -26.19
CA ILE A 186 -4.72 -22.29 -26.62
C ILE A 186 -5.38 -21.37 -25.58
N ASP A 187 -6.35 -21.86 -24.81
CA ASP A 187 -7.03 -21.09 -23.77
C ASP A 187 -6.04 -20.72 -22.65
N PHE A 188 -5.20 -21.68 -22.26
CA PHE A 188 -4.13 -21.43 -21.28
C PHE A 188 -3.10 -20.43 -21.81
N LEU A 189 -2.70 -20.55 -23.08
CA LEU A 189 -1.73 -19.63 -23.69
C LEU A 189 -2.26 -18.19 -23.73
N MET A 190 -3.54 -17.99 -24.08
CA MET A 190 -4.19 -16.68 -24.09
C MET A 190 -4.28 -16.06 -22.69
N VAL A 191 -4.69 -16.85 -21.69
CA VAL A 191 -4.76 -16.39 -20.29
C VAL A 191 -3.38 -16.00 -19.77
N CYS A 192 -2.37 -16.86 -19.96
CA CYS A 192 -1.00 -16.57 -19.54
C CYS A 192 -0.43 -15.34 -20.23
N GLY A 193 -0.64 -15.20 -21.55
CA GLY A 193 -0.21 -14.03 -22.31
C GLY A 193 -0.88 -12.74 -21.84
N GLY A 194 -2.20 -12.78 -21.60
CA GLY A 194 -2.97 -11.66 -21.07
C GLY A 194 -2.51 -11.22 -19.67
N ILE A 195 -2.30 -12.17 -18.76
CA ILE A 195 -1.79 -11.90 -17.42
C ILE A 195 -0.39 -11.27 -17.49
N LEU A 196 0.51 -11.82 -18.30
CA LEU A 196 1.85 -11.29 -18.47
C LEU A 196 1.83 -9.85 -19.01
N PHE A 197 0.98 -9.58 -20.01
CA PHE A 197 0.82 -8.25 -20.58
C PHE A 197 0.29 -7.24 -19.55
N MET A 198 -0.79 -7.59 -18.82
CA MET A 198 -1.33 -6.73 -17.77
C MET A 198 -0.32 -6.49 -16.64
N TRP A 199 0.44 -7.52 -16.26
CA TRP A 199 1.48 -7.40 -15.26
C TRP A 199 2.58 -6.42 -15.72
N LEU A 200 3.04 -6.52 -16.96
CA LEU A 200 4.07 -5.65 -17.52
C LEU A 200 3.61 -4.18 -17.59
N ILE A 201 2.44 -3.94 -18.18
CA ILE A 201 1.87 -2.59 -18.29
C ILE A 201 1.56 -2.02 -16.91
N GLY A 202 0.97 -2.83 -16.03
CA GLY A 202 0.69 -2.44 -14.65
C GLY A 202 1.95 -2.09 -13.86
N ALA A 203 3.04 -2.83 -14.07
CA ALA A 203 4.34 -2.54 -13.46
C ALA A 203 4.91 -1.20 -13.96
N LEU A 204 4.82 -0.92 -15.27
CA LEU A 204 5.26 0.34 -15.85
C LEU A 204 4.48 1.54 -15.28
N ILE A 205 3.15 1.46 -15.26
CA ILE A 205 2.29 2.52 -14.71
C ILE A 205 2.64 2.74 -13.23
N ARG A 206 2.77 1.66 -12.45
CA ARG A 206 3.15 1.74 -11.03
C ARG A 206 4.53 2.36 -10.84
N ALA A 207 5.51 2.05 -11.68
CA ALA A 207 6.85 2.60 -11.60
C ALA A 207 6.84 4.13 -11.77
N VAL A 208 6.13 4.62 -12.80
CA VAL A 208 5.99 6.06 -13.06
C VAL A 208 5.26 6.75 -11.91
N LEU A 209 4.12 6.22 -11.47
CA LEU A 209 3.36 6.82 -10.36
C LEU A 209 4.13 6.84 -9.04
N THR A 210 4.91 5.80 -8.76
CA THR A 210 5.73 5.72 -7.55
C THR A 210 6.84 6.76 -7.59
N SER A 211 7.48 6.95 -8.75
CA SER A 211 8.50 7.97 -8.95
C SER A 211 7.93 9.39 -8.77
N PHE A 212 6.85 9.73 -9.46
CA PHE A 212 6.18 11.03 -9.35
C PHE A 212 5.74 11.34 -7.91
N SER A 213 5.07 10.38 -7.27
CA SER A 213 4.61 10.53 -5.89
C SER A 213 5.79 10.78 -4.94
N SER A 214 6.89 10.04 -5.13
CA SER A 214 8.08 10.19 -4.29
C SER A 214 8.68 11.59 -4.38
N THR A 215 8.75 12.19 -5.57
CA THR A 215 9.26 13.55 -5.77
C THR A 215 8.36 14.59 -5.12
N VAL A 216 7.05 14.53 -5.41
CA VAL A 216 6.07 15.49 -4.88
C VAL A 216 6.02 15.47 -3.34
N TYR A 217 6.03 14.28 -2.72
CA TYR A 217 6.08 14.18 -1.26
C TYR A 217 7.38 14.72 -0.66
N THR A 218 8.48 14.67 -1.39
CA THR A 218 9.77 15.19 -0.93
C THR A 218 9.79 16.71 -0.95
N LEU A 219 9.34 17.33 -2.05
CA LEU A 219 9.16 18.78 -2.15
C LEU A 219 8.18 19.30 -1.09
N ALA A 220 7.03 18.64 -0.93
CA ALA A 220 6.05 19.00 0.09
C ALA A 220 6.64 18.93 1.51
N TYR A 221 7.48 17.93 1.81
CA TYR A 221 8.14 17.84 3.11
C TYR A 221 9.12 19.00 3.35
N GLN A 222 9.91 19.37 2.34
CA GLN A 222 10.83 20.50 2.44
C GLN A 222 10.08 21.80 2.70
N GLU A 223 9.01 22.07 1.94
CA GLU A 223 8.18 23.26 2.09
C GLU A 223 7.56 23.35 3.50
N PHE A 224 6.99 22.26 4.01
CA PHE A 224 6.39 22.23 5.34
C PHE A 224 7.42 22.34 6.47
N THR A 225 8.64 21.84 6.24
CA THR A 225 9.72 21.94 7.22
C THR A 225 10.30 23.34 7.25
N ASN A 226 10.54 23.96 6.09
CA ASN A 226 11.02 25.34 5.98
C ASN A 226 10.02 26.32 6.60
N LYS A 227 8.73 26.20 6.26
CA LYS A 227 7.67 26.99 6.89
C LYS A 227 7.64 26.84 8.42
N SER A 228 7.88 25.63 8.93
CA SER A 228 7.93 25.39 10.39
C SER A 228 9.15 25.99 11.08
N LEU A 229 10.24 26.25 10.34
CA LEU A 229 11.42 26.94 10.87
C LEU A 229 11.17 28.44 10.91
N ASP A 230 10.54 29.00 9.88
CA ASP A 230 10.19 30.43 9.82
C ASP A 230 9.18 30.82 10.92
N GLU A 231 8.14 30.00 11.15
CA GLU A 231 7.18 30.21 12.25
C GLU A 231 7.85 30.16 13.62
N LYS A 232 8.88 29.32 13.81
CA LYS A 232 9.64 29.24 15.07
C LYS A 232 10.64 30.36 15.25
N ALA A 233 11.15 30.94 14.16
CA ALA A 233 12.00 32.12 14.21
C ALA A 233 11.21 33.41 14.48
N ALA A 234 9.91 33.41 14.16
CA ALA A 234 8.99 34.52 14.39
C ALA A 234 8.28 34.50 15.77
N ALA A 235 8.44 33.44 16.55
CA ALA A 235 7.83 33.23 17.88
C ALA A 235 8.86 33.33 19.01
#